data_AF-A0A345QZD7-F1
#
_entry.id   AF-A0A345QZD7-F1
#
_cell.length_a   1.000
_cell.length_b   1.000
_cell.length_c   1.000
_cell.angle_alpha   90.00
_cell.angle_beta   90.00
_cell.angle_gamma   90.00
#
_symmetry.space_group_name_H-M   'P 1'
#
loop_
_entity.id
_entity.type
_entity.pdbx_description
1 polymer ?
#
loop_
_entity_poly.entity_id
_entity_poly.type
_entity_poly.pdbx_seq_one_letter_code
_entity_poly.pdbx_strand_id
1 'polypeptide(L)'
;MDIFIIHRSGDYDSANSFIKDAKTALSIKLSPRMLKNSSAPNWKSHAEGEIRSCELVLVYDTKQCSESENTLWEIEVAEKLSKPIVRYDRTIGKDNCFQDLKLAYNFEEEFEECFVSDEGKSEDRFLLFKTMLETSEELIRRRQITNGFFITIIGGLLAGSGFLLKENIVADRSSWLLLVPIMLGLLLCMSWWNLLDNYGKLNRAKFKVINRLERQLSCQIFSAEWIALGKGVRKEKYRSFTDTEKRVPLLFGLLLLVVALVIGFEKFSEFLVAYNLNTSQVSHPP
;
A
#
# COMPACT_ATOMS: atom_id res chain seq x y z
N MET A 1 1.03 8.73 6.66
CA MET A 1 1.50 10.03 7.11
C MET A 1 1.18 10.18 8.59
N ASP A 2 2.20 10.09 9.42
CA ASP A 2 2.10 10.37 10.84
C ASP A 2 2.04 11.90 11.03
N ILE A 3 0.97 12.40 11.65
CA ILE A 3 0.72 13.83 11.81
C ILE A 3 0.66 14.14 13.30
N PHE A 4 1.44 15.12 13.75
CA PHE A 4 1.25 15.71 15.07
C PHE A 4 0.29 16.89 14.98
N ILE A 5 -0.76 16.91 15.81
CA ILE A 5 -1.76 17.97 15.78
C ILE A 5 -1.62 18.82 17.02
N ILE A 6 -1.31 20.09 16.81
CA ILE A 6 -1.29 21.13 17.82
C ILE A 6 -2.71 21.65 17.96
N HIS A 7 -3.23 21.64 19.18
CA HIS A 7 -4.60 22.10 19.48
C HIS A 7 -4.67 22.63 20.91
N ARG A 8 -5.66 23.50 21.19
CA ARG A 8 -6.03 23.85 22.56
C ARG A 8 -6.61 22.63 23.28
N SER A 9 -6.43 22.51 24.59
CA SER A 9 -6.95 21.40 25.39
C SER A 9 -8.46 21.19 25.25
N GLY A 10 -9.24 22.28 25.14
CA GLY A 10 -10.69 22.22 24.91
C GLY A 10 -11.12 21.78 23.50
N ASP A 11 -10.18 21.73 22.55
CA ASP A 11 -10.46 21.44 21.14
C ASP A 11 -10.10 20.03 20.71
N TYR A 12 -9.69 19.17 21.64
CA TYR A 12 -9.24 17.81 21.36
C TYR A 12 -10.25 17.03 20.48
N ASP A 13 -11.53 17.02 20.86
CA ASP A 13 -12.55 16.29 20.11
C ASP A 13 -12.82 16.89 18.72
N SER A 14 -12.82 18.22 18.64
CA SER A 14 -13.03 18.96 17.38
C SER A 14 -11.89 18.70 16.40
N ALA A 15 -10.64 18.76 16.86
CA ALA A 15 -9.44 18.49 16.07
C ALA A 15 -9.38 17.02 15.62
N ASN A 16 -9.75 16.08 16.49
CA ASN A 16 -9.82 14.66 16.15
C ASN A 16 -10.92 14.38 15.10
N SER A 17 -12.09 15.01 15.24
CA SER A 17 -13.16 14.91 14.23
C SER A 17 -12.70 15.50 12.89
N PHE A 18 -12.03 16.66 12.91
CA PHE A 18 -11.51 17.31 11.71
C PHE A 18 -10.56 16.40 10.91
N ILE A 19 -9.64 15.69 11.57
CA ILE A 19 -8.75 14.77 10.86
C ILE A 19 -9.47 13.53 10.35
N LYS A 20 -10.50 13.03 11.04
CA LYS A 20 -11.33 11.94 10.52
C LYS A 20 -12.08 12.36 9.25
N ASP A 21 -12.58 13.58 9.23
CA ASP A 21 -13.20 14.18 8.03
C ASP A 21 -12.16 14.28 6.91
N ALA A 22 -10.97 14.81 7.18
CA ALA A 22 -9.89 14.96 6.21
C ALA A 22 -9.46 13.61 5.62
N LYS A 23 -9.27 12.61 6.47
CA LYS A 23 -8.93 11.23 6.06
C LYS A 23 -9.93 10.67 5.07
N THR A 24 -11.22 10.88 5.33
CA THR A 24 -12.32 10.36 4.51
C THR A 24 -12.46 11.15 3.22
N ALA A 25 -12.50 12.48 3.30
CA ALA A 25 -12.67 13.38 2.15
C ALA A 25 -11.51 13.26 1.15
N LEU A 26 -10.28 13.15 1.64
CA LEU A 26 -9.08 13.08 0.80
C LEU A 26 -8.72 11.65 0.39
N SER A 27 -9.31 10.63 1.02
CA SER A 27 -8.97 9.21 0.83
C SER A 27 -7.47 8.91 1.03
N ILE A 28 -6.83 9.61 1.97
CA ILE A 28 -5.40 9.45 2.32
C ILE A 28 -5.23 8.76 3.69
N LYS A 29 -4.08 8.13 3.91
CA LYS A 29 -3.79 7.46 5.19
C LYS A 29 -3.10 8.41 6.17
N LEU A 30 -3.88 8.95 7.10
CA LEU A 30 -3.41 9.78 8.21
C LEU A 30 -3.41 9.01 9.53
N SER A 31 -2.31 9.12 10.28
CA SER A 31 -2.17 8.62 11.64
C SER A 31 -1.99 9.83 12.59
N PRO A 32 -3.08 10.35 13.19
CA PRO A 32 -3.00 11.50 14.07
C PRO A 32 -2.37 11.15 15.42
N ARG A 33 -1.50 12.03 15.90
CA ARG A 33 -0.88 12.02 17.23
C ARG A 33 -1.21 13.35 17.91
N MET A 34 -1.76 13.27 19.12
CA MET A 34 -2.30 14.40 19.86
C MET A 34 -1.98 14.25 21.34
N LEU A 35 -1.62 15.35 21.99
CA LEU A 35 -1.42 15.35 23.43
C LEU A 35 -2.76 15.53 24.14
N LYS A 36 -3.07 14.63 25.09
CA LYS A 36 -4.28 14.75 25.91
C LYS A 36 -4.15 15.81 27.00
N ASN A 37 -2.93 16.06 27.48
CA ASN A 37 -2.67 16.98 28.57
C ASN A 37 -1.28 17.63 28.43
N SER A 38 -1.26 18.88 27.96
CA SER A 38 -0.05 19.70 27.84
C SER A 38 0.35 20.38 29.16
N SER A 39 -0.06 19.84 30.31
CA SER A 39 0.30 20.34 31.65
C SER A 39 0.85 19.24 32.57
N ALA A 40 0.96 18.00 32.09
CA ALA A 40 1.53 16.90 32.87
C ALA A 40 3.05 17.07 33.10
N PRO A 41 3.64 16.55 34.20
CA PRO A 41 5.09 16.52 34.36
C PRO A 41 5.74 15.88 33.12
N ASN A 42 6.81 16.49 32.59
CA ASN A 42 7.54 16.06 31.39
C ASN A 42 6.76 16.14 30.06
N TRP A 43 5.61 16.82 29.99
CA TRP A 43 4.83 16.94 28.76
C TRP A 43 5.65 17.48 27.58
N LYS A 44 6.56 18.44 27.81
CA LYS A 44 7.44 19.02 26.79
C LYS A 44 8.34 17.97 26.13
N SER A 45 8.96 17.10 26.94
CA SER A 45 9.85 16.06 26.40
C SER A 45 9.08 15.04 25.57
N HIS A 46 7.87 14.68 26.01
CA HIS A 46 7.00 13.80 25.24
C HIS A 46 6.54 14.45 23.93
N ALA A 47 6.09 15.70 23.99
CA ALA A 47 5.69 16.50 22.82
C ALA A 47 6.81 16.59 21.78
N GLU A 48 8.03 16.92 22.19
CA GLU A 48 9.19 16.99 21.29
C GLU A 48 9.48 15.63 20.65
N GLY A 49 9.36 14.52 21.40
CA GLY A 49 9.50 13.17 20.87
C GLY A 49 8.48 12.86 19.78
N GLU A 50 7.20 13.20 20.02
CA GLU A 50 6.12 13.00 19.05
C GLU A 50 6.31 13.88 17.81
N ILE A 51 6.63 15.17 17.98
CA ILE A 51 6.90 16.12 16.87
C ILE A 51 8.10 15.66 16.05
N ARG A 52 9.18 15.16 16.69
CA ARG A 52 10.35 14.64 15.95
C ARG A 52 9.98 13.44 15.10
N SER A 53 9.13 12.55 15.62
CA SER A 53 8.73 11.31 14.95
C SER A 53 7.68 11.49 13.84
N CYS A 54 6.93 12.59 13.84
CA CYS A 54 5.90 12.83 12.82
C CYS A 54 6.48 13.33 11.50
N GLU A 55 5.76 13.11 10.41
CA GLU A 55 6.11 13.59 9.07
C GLU A 55 5.64 15.02 8.84
N LEU A 56 4.53 15.43 9.49
CA LEU A 56 3.89 16.73 9.31
C LEU A 56 3.24 17.21 10.61
N VAL A 57 3.20 18.52 10.81
CA VAL A 57 2.51 19.17 11.93
C VAL A 57 1.28 19.91 11.41
N LEU A 58 0.13 19.70 12.06
CA LEU A 58 -1.10 20.43 11.80
C LEU A 58 -1.40 21.34 13.00
N VAL A 59 -1.51 22.65 12.77
CA VAL A 59 -2.00 23.60 13.78
C VAL A 59 -3.50 23.76 13.60
N TYR A 60 -4.27 23.26 14.58
CA TYR A 60 -5.72 23.34 14.59
C TYR A 60 -6.19 24.62 15.29
N ASP A 61 -6.78 25.53 14.52
CA ASP A 61 -7.17 26.88 14.95
C ASP A 61 -5.95 27.72 15.35
N THR A 62 -5.28 28.27 14.34
CA THR A 62 -4.04 29.05 14.51
C THR A 62 -4.25 30.24 15.43
N LYS A 63 -5.40 30.91 15.32
CA LYS A 63 -5.75 32.05 16.20
C LYS A 63 -5.80 31.61 17.66
N GLN A 64 -6.57 30.57 17.98
CA GLN A 64 -6.68 30.12 19.37
C GLN A 64 -5.38 29.51 19.92
N CYS A 65 -4.58 28.86 19.06
CA CYS A 65 -3.27 28.34 19.43
C CYS A 65 -2.23 29.45 19.68
N SER A 66 -2.36 30.61 19.05
CA SER A 66 -1.45 31.73 19.30
C SER A 66 -1.60 32.37 20.69
N GLU A 67 -2.71 32.10 21.38
CA GLU A 67 -3.01 32.65 22.70
C GLU A 67 -2.55 31.77 23.88
N SER A 68 -1.91 30.62 23.62
CA SER A 68 -1.40 29.72 24.67
C SER A 68 0.10 29.50 24.52
N GLU A 69 0.83 29.72 25.61
CA GLU A 69 2.27 29.48 25.68
C GLU A 69 2.66 28.03 25.33
N ASN A 70 1.81 27.06 25.68
CA ASN A 70 2.10 25.65 25.42
C ASN A 70 2.05 25.33 23.92
N THR A 71 1.01 25.78 23.22
CA THR A 71 0.86 25.55 21.78
C THR A 71 1.83 26.39 20.97
N LEU A 72 2.16 27.62 21.41
CA LEU A 72 3.24 28.40 20.83
C LEU A 72 4.59 27.66 20.93
N TRP A 73 4.90 27.11 22.11
CA TRP A 73 6.11 26.30 22.29
C TRP A 73 6.13 25.07 21.36
N GLU A 74 5.00 24.37 21.19
CA GLU A 74 4.90 23.25 20.24
C GLU A 74 5.14 23.68 18.78
N ILE A 75 4.65 24.86 18.38
CA ILE A 75 4.88 25.43 17.04
C ILE A 75 6.35 25.78 16.86
N GLU A 76 6.97 26.47 17.82
CA GLU A 76 8.40 26.83 17.78
C GLU A 76 9.30 25.59 17.67
N VAL A 77 8.95 24.52 18.39
CA VAL A 77 9.67 23.23 18.30
C VAL A 77 9.54 22.61 16.91
N ALA A 78 8.35 22.64 16.31
CA ALA A 78 8.13 22.15 14.95
C ALA A 78 8.95 22.95 13.92
N GLU A 79 8.98 24.28 14.05
CA GLU A 79 9.78 25.16 13.19
C GLU A 79 11.28 24.92 13.35
N LYS A 80 11.78 24.77 14.58
CA LYS A 80 13.17 24.43 14.87
C LYS A 80 13.60 23.09 14.28
N LEU A 81 12.67 22.13 14.19
CA LEU A 81 12.88 20.82 13.59
C LEU A 81 12.65 20.81 12.06
N SER A 82 12.39 21.97 11.45
CA SER A 82 12.08 22.14 10.03
C SER A 82 10.96 21.21 9.56
N LYS A 83 9.95 20.96 10.40
CA LYS A 83 8.80 20.14 10.03
C LYS A 83 7.87 20.92 9.09
N PRO A 84 7.29 20.29 8.06
CA PRO A 84 6.20 20.90 7.30
C PRO A 84 5.02 21.22 8.22
N ILE A 85 4.54 22.46 8.20
CA ILE A 85 3.43 22.94 9.05
C ILE A 85 2.25 23.33 8.17
N VAL A 86 1.12 22.65 8.35
CA VAL A 86 -0.17 23.04 7.77
C VAL A 86 -0.99 23.74 8.85
N ARG A 87 -1.63 24.85 8.48
CA ARG A 87 -2.42 25.67 9.41
C ARG A 87 -3.89 25.60 9.04
N TYR A 88 -4.74 25.38 10.03
CA TYR A 88 -6.19 25.42 9.87
C TYR A 88 -6.76 26.56 10.72
N ASP A 89 -7.60 27.39 10.12
CA ASP A 89 -8.38 28.40 10.82
C ASP A 89 -9.87 28.15 10.61
N ARG A 90 -10.65 28.16 11.70
CA ARG A 90 -12.10 27.93 11.65
C ARG A 90 -12.82 28.91 10.74
N THR A 91 -12.28 30.12 10.58
CA THR A 91 -12.88 31.19 9.76
C THR A 91 -12.63 31.02 8.26
N ILE A 92 -11.64 30.22 7.85
CA ILE A 92 -11.17 30.14 6.45
C ILE A 92 -11.76 28.91 5.71
N GLY A 93 -12.60 28.11 6.37
CA GLY A 93 -13.19 26.91 5.78
C GLY A 93 -12.19 25.74 5.73
N LYS A 94 -12.70 24.51 5.61
CA LYS A 94 -11.87 23.29 5.66
C LYS A 94 -11.08 23.03 4.36
N ASP A 95 -11.56 23.56 3.23
CA ASP A 95 -11.11 23.16 1.90
C ASP A 95 -9.64 23.52 1.63
N ASN A 96 -9.18 24.70 2.05
CA ASN A 96 -7.78 25.12 1.85
C ASN A 96 -6.82 24.21 2.63
N CYS A 97 -7.09 23.97 3.91
CA CYS A 97 -6.27 23.07 4.72
C CYS A 97 -6.29 21.63 4.18
N PHE A 98 -7.43 21.15 3.68
CA PHE A 98 -7.52 19.83 3.05
C PHE A 98 -6.65 19.76 1.79
N GLN A 99 -6.60 20.83 1.00
CA GLN A 99 -5.74 20.91 -0.16
C GLN A 99 -4.25 20.92 0.25
N ASP A 100 -3.87 21.71 1.26
CA ASP A 100 -2.48 21.76 1.77
C ASP A 100 -2.03 20.40 2.33
N LEU A 101 -2.90 19.73 3.10
CA LEU A 101 -2.66 18.37 3.58
C LEU A 101 -2.45 17.39 2.44
N LYS A 102 -3.22 17.53 1.35
CA LYS A 102 -3.10 16.68 0.17
C LYS A 102 -1.81 16.95 -0.59
N LEU A 103 -1.40 18.21 -0.73
CA LEU A 103 -0.15 18.59 -1.38
C LEU A 103 1.05 18.03 -0.61
N ALA A 104 1.06 18.22 0.72
CA ALA A 104 2.12 17.71 1.58
C ALA A 104 2.15 16.16 1.58
N TYR A 105 0.99 15.50 1.65
CA TYR A 105 0.93 14.03 1.61
C TYR A 105 1.49 13.43 0.31
N ASN A 106 1.29 14.12 -0.83
CA ASN A 106 1.71 13.63 -2.14
C ASN A 106 3.07 14.17 -2.59
N PHE A 107 3.74 14.99 -1.78
CA PHE A 107 4.98 15.68 -2.13
C PHE A 107 4.85 16.42 -3.47
N GLU A 108 3.73 17.10 -3.69
CA GLU A 108 3.41 17.65 -5.02
C GLU A 108 4.33 18.82 -5.39
N GLU A 109 4.76 19.63 -4.40
CA GLU A 109 5.71 20.72 -4.61
C GLU A 109 7.09 20.18 -5.01
N GLU A 110 7.66 19.26 -4.21
CA GLU A 110 8.92 18.57 -4.55
C GLU A 110 8.87 17.86 -5.91
N PHE A 111 7.71 17.27 -6.24
CA PHE A 111 7.49 16.64 -7.54
C PHE A 111 7.56 17.67 -8.67
N GLU A 112 6.93 18.84 -8.53
CA GLU A 112 6.97 19.90 -9.54
C GLU A 112 8.35 20.56 -9.65
N GLU A 113 9.08 20.69 -8.55
CA GLU A 113 10.47 21.18 -8.53
C GLU A 113 11.41 20.34 -9.40
N CYS A 114 11.14 19.04 -9.55
CA CYS A 114 11.91 18.15 -10.43
C CYS A 114 11.82 18.52 -11.92
N PHE A 115 10.84 19.35 -12.32
CA PHE A 115 10.63 19.79 -13.70
C PHE A 115 11.08 21.23 -13.93
N VAL A 116 11.74 21.86 -12.95
CA VAL A 116 12.34 23.19 -13.09
C VAL A 116 13.65 23.02 -13.86
N SER A 117 13.66 23.43 -15.13
CA SER A 117 14.86 23.44 -15.96
C SER A 117 14.86 24.66 -16.86
N ASP A 118 15.93 25.46 -16.73
CA ASP A 118 16.33 26.60 -17.56
C ASP A 118 16.08 26.34 -19.04
N GLU A 119 15.38 27.27 -19.72
CA GLU A 119 15.26 27.45 -21.18
C GLU A 119 15.66 26.24 -22.07
N GLY A 120 15.14 25.04 -21.75
CA GLY A 120 15.55 23.82 -22.43
C GLY A 120 15.00 23.79 -23.85
N LYS A 121 15.79 23.35 -24.82
CA LYS A 121 15.33 23.21 -26.21
C LYS A 121 14.17 22.22 -26.26
N SER A 122 13.20 22.45 -27.16
CA SER A 122 12.03 21.56 -27.31
C SER A 122 12.41 20.11 -27.63
N GLU A 123 13.58 19.90 -28.23
CA GLU A 123 14.14 18.59 -28.55
C GLU A 123 14.47 17.76 -27.30
N ASP A 124 15.04 18.39 -26.26
CA ASP A 124 15.42 17.70 -25.02
C ASP A 124 14.18 17.17 -24.27
N ARG A 125 13.09 17.95 -24.26
CA ARG A 125 11.81 17.54 -23.64
C ARG A 125 11.20 16.34 -24.34
N PHE A 126 11.20 16.35 -25.67
CA PHE A 126 10.68 15.22 -26.45
C PHE A 126 11.53 13.96 -26.23
N LEU A 127 12.85 14.10 -26.13
CA LEU A 127 13.75 13.00 -25.82
C LEU A 127 13.49 12.42 -24.41
N LEU A 128 13.33 13.26 -23.40
CA LEU A 128 12.98 12.83 -22.04
C LEU A 128 11.62 12.11 -22.00
N PHE A 129 10.62 12.64 -22.69
CA PHE A 129 9.31 12.03 -22.83
C PHE A 129 9.40 10.64 -23.48
N LYS A 130 10.12 10.53 -24.61
CA LYS A 130 10.35 9.27 -25.31
C LYS A 130 11.08 8.27 -24.42
N THR A 131 12.13 8.70 -23.72
CA THR A 131 12.89 7.86 -22.78
C THR A 131 11.97 7.32 -21.68
N MET A 132 11.14 8.18 -21.08
CA MET A 132 10.19 7.76 -20.04
C MET A 132 9.17 6.75 -20.57
N LEU A 133 8.65 6.95 -21.79
CA LEU A 133 7.76 5.99 -22.46
C LEU A 133 8.43 4.63 -22.67
N GLU A 134 9.66 4.60 -23.22
CA GLU A 134 10.43 3.37 -23.42
C GLU A 134 10.65 2.62 -22.11
N THR A 135 11.00 3.32 -21.02
CA THR A 135 11.14 2.67 -19.70
C THR A 135 9.82 2.13 -19.16
N SER A 136 8.68 2.70 -19.56
CA SER A 136 7.35 2.21 -19.18
C SER A 136 6.97 0.96 -19.96
N GLU A 137 7.25 0.92 -21.26
CA GLU A 137 7.03 -0.27 -22.09
C GLU A 137 7.90 -1.45 -21.66
N GLU A 138 9.18 -1.19 -21.37
CA GLU A 138 10.09 -2.20 -20.84
C GLU A 138 9.61 -2.75 -19.49
N LEU A 139 9.00 -1.91 -18.64
CA LEU A 139 8.40 -2.36 -17.39
C LEU A 139 7.23 -3.32 -17.64
N ILE A 140 6.37 -3.01 -18.63
CA ILE A 140 5.26 -3.87 -19.04
C ILE A 140 5.80 -5.20 -19.59
N ARG A 141 6.86 -5.17 -20.41
CA ARG A 141 7.49 -6.38 -20.95
C ARG A 141 8.05 -7.28 -19.83
N ARG A 142 8.78 -6.70 -18.87
CA ARG A 142 9.30 -7.42 -17.70
C ARG A 142 8.19 -8.09 -16.90
N ARG A 143 7.07 -7.39 -16.69
CA ARG A 143 5.89 -7.94 -16.01
C ARG A 143 5.32 -9.17 -16.73
N GLN A 144 5.22 -9.15 -18.06
CA GLN A 144 4.74 -10.32 -18.82
C GLN A 144 5.70 -11.51 -18.70
N ILE A 145 7.00 -11.27 -18.76
CA ILE A 145 8.03 -12.32 -18.52
C ILE A 145 7.88 -12.91 -17.13
N THR A 146 7.71 -12.06 -16.11
CA THR A 146 7.54 -12.52 -14.74
C THR A 146 6.24 -13.31 -14.54
N ASN A 147 5.13 -12.91 -15.19
CA ASN A 147 3.90 -13.70 -15.18
C ASN A 147 4.13 -15.10 -15.75
N GLY A 148 4.79 -15.20 -16.90
CA GLY A 148 5.16 -16.48 -17.50
C GLY A 148 6.03 -17.34 -16.59
N PHE A 149 7.03 -16.74 -15.93
CA PHE A 149 7.87 -17.41 -14.94
C PHE A 149 7.05 -18.04 -13.80
N PHE A 150 6.14 -17.28 -13.18
CA PHE A 150 5.33 -17.80 -12.07
C PHE A 150 4.37 -18.92 -12.50
N ILE A 151 3.73 -18.78 -13.66
CA ILE A 151 2.88 -19.83 -14.22
C ILE A 151 3.69 -21.11 -14.44
N THR A 152 4.90 -20.98 -14.98
CA THR A 152 5.77 -22.11 -15.31
C THR A 152 6.24 -22.84 -14.06
N ILE A 153 6.73 -22.11 -13.05
CA ILE A 153 7.25 -22.74 -11.82
C ILE A 153 6.12 -23.35 -10.98
N ILE A 154 4.98 -22.68 -10.84
CA ILE A 154 3.82 -23.21 -10.10
C ILE A 154 3.22 -24.41 -10.86
N GLY A 155 3.07 -24.30 -12.19
CA GLY A 155 2.62 -25.40 -13.03
C GLY A 155 3.57 -26.61 -12.96
N GLY A 156 4.88 -26.37 -12.95
CA GLY A 156 5.90 -27.41 -12.77
C GLY A 156 5.81 -28.10 -11.40
N LEU A 157 5.59 -27.34 -10.32
CA LEU A 157 5.37 -27.89 -8.98
C LEU A 157 4.11 -28.77 -8.92
N LEU A 158 3.01 -28.32 -9.53
CA LEU A 158 1.76 -29.08 -9.60
C LEU A 158 1.93 -30.36 -10.42
N ALA A 159 2.54 -30.27 -11.61
CA ALA A 159 2.79 -31.41 -12.47
C ALA A 159 3.72 -32.43 -11.80
N GLY A 160 4.81 -31.97 -11.18
CA GLY A 160 5.73 -32.81 -10.42
C GLY A 160 5.05 -33.50 -9.24
N SER A 161 4.24 -32.77 -8.48
CA SER A 161 3.48 -33.35 -7.35
C SER A 161 2.46 -34.38 -7.82
N GLY A 162 1.74 -34.12 -8.91
CA GLY A 162 0.81 -35.07 -9.52
C GLY A 162 1.49 -36.31 -10.07
N PHE A 163 2.69 -36.18 -10.63
CA PHE A 163 3.50 -37.31 -11.08
C PHE A 163 3.96 -38.19 -9.92
N LEU A 164 4.46 -37.58 -8.83
CA LEU A 164 4.88 -38.31 -7.62
C LEU A 164 3.74 -39.13 -7.01
N LEU A 165 2.51 -38.59 -7.03
CA LEU A 165 1.29 -39.29 -6.63
C LEU A 165 0.96 -40.45 -7.57
N LYS A 166 0.97 -40.21 -8.87
CA LYS A 166 0.62 -41.22 -9.90
C LYS A 166 1.53 -42.45 -9.84
N GLU A 167 2.84 -42.24 -9.67
CA GLU A 167 3.83 -43.32 -9.64
C GLU A 167 3.94 -44.01 -8.25
N ASN A 168 3.09 -43.64 -7.29
CA ASN A 168 3.13 -44.12 -5.89
C ASN A 168 4.53 -43.99 -5.25
N ILE A 169 5.33 -43.01 -5.70
CA ILE A 169 6.68 -42.75 -5.17
C ILE A 169 6.58 -42.28 -3.71
N VAL A 170 5.52 -41.53 -3.39
CA VAL A 170 5.20 -41.15 -2.02
C VAL A 170 4.32 -42.24 -1.43
N ALA A 171 4.88 -43.02 -0.50
CA ALA A 171 4.12 -44.00 0.26
C ALA A 171 3.01 -43.31 1.08
N ASP A 172 1.92 -44.02 1.34
CA ASP A 172 0.70 -43.52 1.99
C ASP A 172 0.95 -42.91 3.39
N ARG A 173 1.99 -43.38 4.09
CA ARG A 173 2.47 -42.86 5.37
C ARG A 173 3.24 -41.52 5.24
N SER A 174 3.76 -41.22 4.05
CA SER A 174 4.59 -40.05 3.76
C SER A 174 3.86 -38.97 2.96
N SER A 175 2.54 -39.08 2.76
CA SER A 175 1.72 -38.12 2.00
C SER A 175 1.78 -36.69 2.56
N TRP A 176 2.18 -36.51 3.83
CA TRP A 176 2.46 -35.19 4.42
C TRP A 176 3.59 -34.43 3.70
N LEU A 177 4.52 -35.13 3.03
CA LEU A 177 5.60 -34.51 2.24
C LEU A 177 5.06 -33.68 1.07
N LEU A 178 3.83 -33.95 0.60
CA LEU A 178 3.17 -33.17 -0.44
C LEU A 178 2.76 -31.77 0.03
N LEU A 179 2.73 -31.52 1.35
CA LEU A 179 2.53 -30.18 1.89
C LEU A 179 3.71 -29.26 1.56
N VAL A 180 4.92 -29.79 1.39
CA VAL A 180 6.12 -28.98 1.06
C VAL A 180 5.98 -28.22 -0.26
N PRO A 181 5.71 -28.88 -1.42
CA PRO A 181 5.50 -28.16 -2.68
C PRO A 181 4.26 -27.26 -2.66
N ILE A 182 3.24 -27.60 -1.86
CA ILE A 182 2.05 -26.74 -1.70
C ILE A 182 2.40 -25.44 -0.97
N MET A 183 3.11 -25.53 0.16
CA MET A 183 3.56 -24.36 0.90
C MET A 183 4.49 -23.48 0.06
N LEU A 184 5.39 -24.10 -0.72
CA LEU A 184 6.21 -23.37 -1.68
C LEU A 184 5.37 -22.67 -2.75
N GLY A 185 4.36 -23.36 -3.31
CA GLY A 185 3.43 -22.79 -4.27
C GLY A 185 2.63 -21.61 -3.70
N LEU A 186 2.19 -21.66 -2.45
CA LEU A 186 1.48 -20.56 -1.79
C LEU A 186 2.38 -19.34 -1.58
N LEU A 187 3.64 -19.55 -1.17
CA LEU A 187 4.63 -18.49 -1.06
C LEU A 187 4.91 -17.85 -2.43
N LEU A 188 5.00 -18.65 -3.49
CA LEU A 188 5.15 -18.16 -4.86
C LEU A 188 3.93 -17.35 -5.32
N CYS A 189 2.71 -17.78 -5.01
CA CYS A 189 1.49 -17.02 -5.32
C CYS A 189 1.47 -15.67 -4.61
N MET A 190 1.85 -15.62 -3.33
CA MET A 190 1.94 -14.37 -2.56
C MET A 190 3.00 -13.43 -3.13
N SER A 191 4.18 -13.96 -3.46
CA SER A 191 5.25 -13.22 -4.12
C SER A 191 4.80 -12.65 -5.48
N TRP A 192 4.13 -13.47 -6.29
CA TRP A 192 3.59 -13.06 -7.59
C TRP A 192 2.59 -11.92 -7.46
N TRP A 193 1.62 -12.05 -6.54
CA TRP A 193 0.63 -11.00 -6.28
C TRP A 193 1.30 -9.67 -5.89
N ASN A 194 2.26 -9.72 -4.97
CA ASN A 194 3.00 -8.53 -4.51
C ASN A 194 3.76 -7.87 -5.65
N LEU A 195 4.41 -8.67 -6.50
CA LEU A 195 5.17 -8.14 -7.62
C LEU A 195 4.27 -7.48 -8.68
N LEU A 196 3.12 -8.08 -8.99
CA LEU A 196 2.10 -7.47 -9.86
C LEU A 196 1.58 -6.14 -9.30
N ASP A 197 1.38 -6.05 -7.98
CA ASP A 197 0.99 -4.80 -7.33
C ASP A 197 2.06 -3.71 -7.48
N ASN A 198 3.31 -4.07 -7.23
CA ASN A 198 4.44 -3.15 -7.33
C ASN A 198 4.66 -2.67 -8.77
N TYR A 199 4.54 -3.54 -9.78
CA TYR A 199 4.55 -3.13 -11.18
C TYR A 199 3.44 -2.13 -11.48
N GLY A 200 2.22 -2.38 -10.98
CA GLY A 200 1.10 -1.46 -11.16
C GLY A 200 1.33 -0.09 -10.50
N LYS A 201 1.89 -0.06 -9.28
CA LYS A 201 2.24 1.17 -8.56
C LYS A 201 3.32 1.97 -9.30
N LEU A 202 4.41 1.31 -9.70
CA LEU A 202 5.50 1.96 -10.41
C LEU A 202 5.05 2.49 -11.78
N ASN A 203 4.22 1.73 -12.51
CA ASN A 203 3.68 2.18 -13.78
C ASN A 203 2.82 3.44 -13.61
N ARG A 204 1.94 3.49 -12.59
CA ARG A 204 1.17 4.71 -12.28
C ARG A 204 2.08 5.91 -11.98
N ALA A 205 3.15 5.72 -11.22
CA ALA A 205 4.11 6.78 -10.94
C ALA A 205 4.83 7.27 -12.21
N LYS A 206 5.28 6.35 -13.08
CA LYS A 206 5.86 6.69 -14.39
C LYS A 206 4.90 7.49 -15.25
N PHE A 207 3.63 7.08 -15.33
CA PHE A 207 2.61 7.82 -16.08
C PHE A 207 2.30 9.19 -15.49
N LYS A 208 2.46 9.40 -14.16
CA LYS A 208 2.39 10.75 -13.57
C LYS A 208 3.47 11.66 -14.17
N VAL A 209 4.71 11.17 -14.27
CA VAL A 209 5.83 11.90 -14.91
C VAL A 209 5.60 12.12 -16.40
N ILE A 210 5.19 11.07 -17.13
CA ILE A 210 4.91 11.15 -18.59
C ILE A 210 3.84 12.21 -18.86
N ASN A 211 2.71 12.17 -18.15
CA ASN A 211 1.62 13.13 -18.33
C ASN A 211 2.05 14.55 -17.94
N ARG A 212 2.98 14.70 -16.99
CA ARG A 212 3.53 16.00 -16.62
C ARG A 212 4.44 16.58 -17.70
N LEU A 213 5.28 15.76 -18.32
CA LEU A 213 6.08 16.13 -19.49
C LEU A 213 5.19 16.46 -20.70
N GLU A 214 4.13 15.67 -20.88
CA GLU A 214 3.19 15.78 -21.98
C GLU A 214 2.49 17.15 -22.05
N ARG A 215 2.26 17.81 -20.90
CA ARG A 215 1.68 19.17 -20.84
C ARG A 215 2.52 20.23 -21.58
N GLN A 216 3.79 19.96 -21.84
CA GLN A 216 4.71 20.85 -22.55
C GLN A 216 4.83 20.50 -24.05
N LEU A 217 4.11 19.47 -24.52
CA LEU A 217 4.03 19.06 -25.92
C LEU A 217 2.77 19.62 -26.59
N SER A 218 2.73 19.56 -27.92
CA SER A 218 1.62 20.12 -28.71
C SER A 218 0.29 19.40 -28.51
N CYS A 219 0.30 18.14 -28.10
CA CYS A 219 -0.89 17.35 -27.81
C CYS A 219 -0.65 16.40 -26.65
N GLN A 220 -1.72 16.14 -25.89
CA GLN A 220 -1.68 15.27 -24.71
C GLN A 220 -2.33 13.91 -25.01
N ILE A 221 -1.64 13.09 -25.80
CA ILE A 221 -2.13 11.81 -26.34
C ILE A 221 -2.45 10.76 -25.25
N PHE A 222 -1.61 10.62 -24.22
CA PHE A 222 -1.82 9.68 -23.12
C PHE A 222 -2.91 10.18 -22.17
N SER A 223 -2.96 11.48 -21.95
CA SER A 223 -4.10 12.08 -21.24
C SER A 223 -5.41 11.86 -22.00
N ALA A 224 -5.40 12.00 -23.34
CA ALA A 224 -6.55 11.73 -24.19
C ALA A 224 -6.96 10.25 -24.18
N GLU A 225 -6.00 9.32 -24.22
CA GLU A 225 -6.23 7.88 -24.07
C GLU A 225 -6.93 7.58 -22.73
N TRP A 226 -6.41 8.14 -21.62
CA TRP A 226 -7.02 7.96 -20.30
C TRP A 226 -8.45 8.49 -20.23
N ILE A 227 -8.73 9.62 -20.89
CA ILE A 227 -10.08 10.18 -21.01
C ILE A 227 -10.98 9.27 -21.84
N ALA A 228 -10.51 8.75 -22.97
CA ALA A 228 -11.26 7.84 -23.84
C ALA A 228 -11.66 6.55 -23.08
N LEU A 229 -10.75 6.03 -22.25
CA LEU A 229 -10.96 4.91 -21.31
C LEU A 229 -11.89 5.25 -20.13
N GLY A 230 -12.40 6.48 -20.04
CA GLY A 230 -13.37 6.90 -19.02
C GLY A 230 -12.75 7.24 -17.67
N LYS A 231 -11.46 7.63 -17.65
CA LYS A 231 -10.72 8.07 -16.45
C LYS A 231 -10.73 7.07 -15.28
N GLY A 232 -11.00 5.79 -15.56
CA GLY A 232 -11.17 4.75 -14.53
C GLY A 232 -12.49 4.84 -13.73
N VAL A 233 -13.34 5.83 -13.99
CA VAL A 233 -14.66 5.96 -13.34
C VAL A 233 -15.66 4.96 -13.93
N ARG A 234 -15.54 4.69 -15.23
CA ARG A 234 -16.43 3.79 -15.98
C ARG A 234 -15.80 2.39 -16.09
N LYS A 235 -16.10 1.52 -15.14
CA LYS A 235 -15.60 0.12 -15.11
C LYS A 235 -15.99 -0.72 -16.33
N GLU A 236 -17.03 -0.31 -17.06
CA GLU A 236 -17.44 -0.89 -18.33
C GLU A 236 -16.47 -0.56 -19.47
N LYS A 237 -15.82 0.61 -19.43
CA LYS A 237 -14.86 1.05 -20.44
C LYS A 237 -13.46 0.53 -20.19
N TYR A 238 -13.04 0.51 -18.92
CA TYR A 238 -11.70 0.10 -18.56
C TYR A 238 -11.65 -0.57 -17.20
N ARG A 239 -10.95 -1.70 -17.16
CA ARG A 239 -10.50 -2.35 -15.92
C ARG A 239 -8.99 -2.44 -15.98
N SER A 240 -8.33 -2.09 -14.89
CA SER A 240 -6.87 -2.15 -14.80
C SER A 240 -6.38 -3.56 -15.09
N PHE A 241 -5.38 -3.67 -15.98
CA PHE A 241 -4.69 -4.94 -16.22
C PHE A 241 -4.11 -5.52 -14.93
N THR A 242 -3.62 -4.68 -14.01
CA THR A 242 -3.16 -5.10 -12.67
C THR A 242 -4.23 -5.81 -11.87
N ASP A 243 -5.47 -5.32 -11.89
CA ASP A 243 -6.54 -5.93 -11.10
C ASP A 243 -7.00 -7.27 -11.70
N THR A 244 -6.89 -7.40 -13.02
CA THR A 244 -7.24 -8.63 -13.72
C THR A 244 -6.16 -9.69 -13.54
N GLU A 245 -4.89 -9.36 -13.75
CA GLU A 245 -3.78 -10.31 -13.63
C GLU A 245 -3.58 -10.81 -12.20
N LYS A 246 -3.81 -9.98 -11.18
CA LYS A 246 -3.76 -10.41 -9.77
C LYS A 246 -4.72 -11.55 -9.44
N ARG A 247 -5.82 -11.70 -10.18
CA ARG A 247 -6.75 -12.82 -9.96
C ARG A 247 -6.08 -14.18 -10.21
N VAL A 248 -5.09 -14.24 -11.08
CA VAL A 248 -4.42 -15.50 -11.44
C VAL A 248 -3.68 -16.11 -10.23
N PRO A 249 -2.73 -15.43 -9.55
CA PRO A 249 -2.12 -15.97 -8.34
C PRO A 249 -3.14 -16.25 -7.23
N LEU A 250 -4.25 -15.49 -7.14
CA LEU A 250 -5.31 -15.78 -6.17
C LEU A 250 -6.03 -17.10 -6.46
N LEU A 251 -6.32 -17.40 -7.73
CA LEU A 251 -6.94 -18.66 -8.12
C LEU A 251 -6.00 -19.86 -7.87
N PHE A 252 -4.72 -19.72 -8.24
CA PHE A 252 -3.71 -20.75 -7.91
C PHE A 252 -3.55 -20.94 -6.40
N GLY A 253 -3.49 -19.85 -5.64
CA GLY A 253 -3.40 -19.90 -4.18
C GLY A 253 -4.62 -20.56 -3.54
N LEU A 254 -5.83 -20.26 -4.02
CA LEU A 254 -7.06 -20.90 -3.55
C LEU A 254 -7.06 -22.41 -3.86
N LEU A 255 -6.66 -22.81 -5.07
CA LEU A 255 -6.55 -24.20 -5.46
C LEU A 255 -5.58 -24.97 -4.54
N LEU A 256 -4.40 -24.41 -4.32
CA LEU A 256 -3.39 -24.99 -3.42
C LEU A 256 -3.88 -25.09 -1.97
N LEU A 257 -4.61 -24.08 -1.48
CA LEU A 257 -5.24 -24.12 -0.16
C LEU A 257 -6.28 -25.24 -0.05
N VAL A 258 -7.14 -25.40 -1.05
CA VAL A 258 -8.14 -26.49 -1.05
C VAL A 258 -7.44 -27.84 -1.01
N VAL A 259 -6.40 -28.06 -1.81
CA VAL A 259 -5.63 -29.31 -1.79
C VAL A 259 -4.97 -29.55 -0.43
N ALA A 260 -4.36 -28.53 0.17
CA ALA A 260 -3.78 -28.64 1.51
C ALA A 260 -4.82 -29.03 2.58
N LEU A 261 -6.02 -28.46 2.51
CA LEU A 261 -7.10 -28.75 3.45
C LEU A 261 -7.61 -30.19 3.30
N VAL A 262 -7.71 -30.71 2.08
CA VAL A 262 -8.10 -32.11 1.83
C VAL A 262 -7.06 -33.07 2.43
N ILE A 263 -5.77 -32.87 2.13
CA ILE A 263 -4.68 -33.69 2.68
C ILE A 263 -4.65 -33.60 4.21
N GLY A 264 -4.83 -32.39 4.75
CA GLY A 264 -4.86 -32.17 6.20
C GLY A 264 -6.04 -32.87 6.88
N PHE A 265 -7.23 -32.83 6.27
CA PHE A 265 -8.43 -33.49 6.79
C PHE A 265 -8.28 -35.02 6.80
N GLU A 266 -7.76 -35.61 5.72
CA GLU A 266 -7.50 -37.05 5.64
C GLU A 266 -6.56 -37.49 6.77
N LYS A 267 -5.43 -36.81 6.96
CA LYS A 267 -4.47 -37.15 8.03
C LYS A 267 -5.01 -36.89 9.44
N PHE A 268 -5.81 -35.85 9.63
CA PHE A 268 -6.49 -35.63 10.90
C PHE A 268 -7.49 -36.75 11.21
N SER A 269 -8.21 -37.24 10.21
CA SER A 269 -9.14 -38.36 10.38
C SER A 269 -8.42 -39.67 10.74
N GLU A 270 -7.30 -39.99 10.08
CA GLU A 270 -6.44 -41.14 10.42
C GLU A 270 -5.96 -41.05 11.87
N PHE A 271 -5.52 -39.86 12.31
CA PHE A 271 -5.07 -39.62 13.68
C PHE A 271 -6.18 -39.85 14.71
N LEU A 272 -7.39 -39.34 14.45
CA LEU A 272 -8.54 -39.54 15.35
C LEU A 272 -8.94 -41.02 15.49
N VAL A 273 -8.94 -41.76 14.38
CA VAL A 273 -9.22 -43.21 14.40
C VAL A 273 -8.14 -43.95 15.21
N ALA A 274 -6.87 -43.65 14.97
CA ALA A 274 -5.76 -44.24 15.72
C ALA A 274 -5.84 -43.92 17.22
N TYR A 275 -6.18 -42.67 17.58
CA TYR A 275 -6.35 -42.25 18.96
C TYR A 275 -7.49 -43.00 19.66
N ASN A 276 -8.66 -43.12 19.02
CA ASN A 276 -9.82 -43.83 19.57
C ASN A 276 -9.60 -45.34 19.73
N LEU A 277 -8.85 -45.97 18.82
CA LEU A 277 -8.48 -47.39 18.96
C LEU A 277 -7.55 -47.61 20.17
N ASN A 278 -6.60 -46.69 20.39
CA ASN A 278 -5.66 -46.77 21.50
C ASN A 278 -6.33 -46.56 22.87
N THR A 279 -7.32 -45.67 22.96
CA THR A 279 -8.08 -45.45 24.21
C THR A 279 -8.99 -46.62 24.55
N SER A 280 -9.54 -47.32 23.54
CA SER A 280 -10.42 -48.48 23.73
C SER A 280 -9.69 -49.75 24.20
N GLN A 281 -8.40 -49.91 23.88
CA GLN A 281 -7.59 -51.04 24.37
C GLN A 281 -7.14 -50.88 25.83
N VAL A 282 -7.06 -49.65 26.36
CA VAL A 282 -6.64 -49.38 27.75
C VAL A 282 -7.77 -49.58 28.75
N SER A 283 -9.04 -49.57 28.30
CA SER A 283 -10.22 -49.71 29.19
C SER A 283 -10.64 -51.15 29.53
N HIS A 284 -9.92 -52.17 29.05
CA HIS A 284 -10.12 -53.56 29.48
C HIS A 284 -8.92 -54.03 30.32
N PRO A 285 -9.00 -54.00 31.67
CA PRO A 285 -8.01 -54.69 32.49
C PRO A 285 -8.27 -56.21 32.44
N PRO A 286 -7.21 -57.04 32.57
CA PRO A 286 -7.32 -58.49 32.69
C PRO A 286 -8.03 -58.93 33.98
#